data_AF-A0A2N2T7Z5-F1
#
_entry.id   AF-A0A2N2T7Z5-F1
#
_cell.length_a   1.000
_cell.length_b   1.000
_cell.length_c   1.000
_cell.angle_alpha   90.00
_cell.angle_beta   90.00
_cell.angle_gamma   90.00
#
_symmetry.space_group_name_H-M   'P 1'
#
loop_
_entity.id
_entity.type
_entity.pdbx_description
1 polymer ?
#
loop_
_entity_poly.entity_id
_entity_poly.type
_entity_poly.pdbx_seq_one_letter_code
_entity_poly.pdbx_strand_id
1 'polypeptide(L)'
;MTTVVTREFDEEAMDCLLASGLPRTLARILAARGIRSPDQLDVSLAGLIPPDRLTHNQRMAQLLADAIADNKRLLVVGDYDADGATATAVAVRGLRSMGGQVDFLVPNRFEYGYGLTPEIVALAATRKPDVIITVDNGIASVEGVDAANALGMQVLITDHHLPGERMPAAACMINPNQHGCDFPSKHLAGVGVVFYAMLALRAELRSRGAFENRAEPNLTGLLDIVALGTVADLVRLDENNRIL
;
A
#
# COMPACT_ATOMS: atom_id res chain seq x y z
N MET A 1 33.09 -7.40 -26.06
CA MET A 1 33.98 -6.66 -25.14
C MET A 1 33.14 -6.21 -23.96
N THR A 2 33.62 -6.43 -22.73
CA THR A 2 32.91 -5.97 -21.52
C THR A 2 33.16 -4.47 -21.35
N THR A 3 32.09 -3.67 -21.35
CA THR A 3 32.18 -2.23 -21.05
C THR A 3 32.18 -2.05 -19.54
N VAL A 4 33.29 -1.60 -18.97
CA VAL A 4 33.36 -1.21 -17.56
C VAL A 4 32.92 0.24 -17.45
N VAL A 5 31.78 0.46 -16.80
CA VAL A 5 31.23 1.81 -16.55
C VAL A 5 31.57 2.21 -15.11
N THR A 6 32.15 3.40 -14.93
CA THR A 6 32.32 3.99 -13.60
C THR A 6 31.04 4.73 -13.22
N ARG A 7 30.44 4.36 -12.10
CA ARG A 7 29.26 5.03 -11.57
C ARG A 7 29.69 6.32 -10.85
N GLU A 8 29.08 7.44 -11.22
CA GLU A 8 29.26 8.72 -10.53
C GLU A 8 28.68 8.66 -9.12
N PHE A 9 29.22 9.50 -8.23
CA PHE A 9 28.77 9.62 -6.85
C PHE A 9 28.91 11.07 -6.39
N ASP A 10 28.11 11.44 -5.39
CA ASP A 10 28.13 12.74 -4.74
C ASP A 10 29.27 12.77 -3.70
N GLU A 11 30.20 13.73 -3.83
CA GLU A 11 31.37 13.84 -2.96
C GLU A 11 30.99 14.23 -1.52
N GLU A 12 29.99 15.11 -1.35
CA GLU A 12 29.52 15.52 -0.01
C GLU A 12 28.88 14.34 0.72
N ALA A 13 28.09 13.53 0.01
CA ALA A 13 27.53 12.29 0.53
C ALA A 13 28.64 11.31 0.95
N MET A 14 29.68 11.15 0.12
CA MET A 14 30.81 10.27 0.42
C MET A 14 31.57 10.74 1.67
N ASP A 15 31.83 12.03 1.80
CA ASP A 15 32.53 12.61 2.95
C ASP A 15 31.72 12.47 4.25
N CYS A 16 30.40 12.67 4.19
CA CYS A 16 29.50 12.42 5.31
C CYS A 16 29.56 10.96 5.79
N LEU A 17 29.51 10.01 4.85
CA LEU A 17 29.59 8.58 5.14
C LEU A 17 30.99 8.15 5.63
N LEU A 18 32.06 8.78 5.15
CA LEU A 18 33.41 8.56 5.67
C LEU A 18 33.53 9.05 7.12
N ALA A 19 32.99 10.23 7.42
CA ALA A 19 33.03 10.82 8.75
C ALA A 19 32.28 9.98 9.81
N SER A 20 31.31 9.17 9.41
CA SER A 20 30.62 8.22 10.31
C SER A 20 31.40 6.94 10.58
N GLY A 21 32.60 6.79 10.02
CA GLY A 21 33.49 5.65 10.24
C GLY A 21 33.36 4.53 9.21
N LEU A 22 32.59 4.72 8.13
CA LEU A 22 32.51 3.71 7.06
C LEU A 22 33.81 3.65 6.25
N PRO A 23 34.25 2.45 5.82
CA PRO A 23 35.39 2.34 4.92
C PRO A 23 35.18 3.09 3.61
N ARG A 24 36.23 3.71 3.07
CA ARG A 24 36.18 4.50 1.82
C ARG A 24 35.47 3.80 0.66
N THR A 25 35.75 2.52 0.47
CA THR A 25 35.11 1.72 -0.60
C THR A 25 33.59 1.62 -0.40
N LEU A 26 33.14 1.42 0.84
CA LEU A 26 31.72 1.32 1.16
C LEU A 26 31.04 2.68 1.05
N ALA A 27 31.63 3.75 1.60
CA ALA A 27 31.13 5.11 1.49
C ALA A 27 30.93 5.53 0.02
N ARG A 28 31.92 5.26 -0.85
CA ARG A 28 31.81 5.52 -2.29
C ARG A 28 30.68 4.73 -2.96
N ILE A 29 30.54 3.45 -2.64
CA ILE A 29 29.48 2.59 -3.20
C ILE A 29 28.09 3.09 -2.77
N LEU A 30 27.93 3.48 -1.50
CA LEU A 30 26.67 3.97 -0.95
C LEU A 30 26.30 5.35 -1.53
N ALA A 31 27.26 6.28 -1.60
CA ALA A 31 27.09 7.57 -2.27
C ALA A 31 26.69 7.40 -3.74
N ALA A 32 27.31 6.46 -4.47
CA ALA A 32 26.94 6.13 -5.85
C ALA A 32 25.52 5.55 -5.99
N ARG A 33 24.95 5.03 -4.90
CA ARG A 33 23.57 4.53 -4.83
C ARG A 33 22.57 5.58 -4.30
N GLY A 34 23.04 6.79 -4.04
CA GLY A 34 22.21 7.91 -3.59
C GLY A 34 21.98 7.97 -2.07
N ILE A 35 22.75 7.21 -1.29
CA ILE A 35 22.76 7.35 0.18
C ILE A 35 23.61 8.56 0.55
N ARG A 36 23.01 9.51 1.27
CA ARG A 36 23.60 10.81 1.62
C ARG A 36 24.09 10.90 3.06
N SER A 37 23.52 10.13 3.97
CA SER A 37 23.89 10.12 5.39
C SER A 37 23.83 8.70 5.96
N PRO A 38 24.53 8.42 7.08
CA PRO A 38 24.44 7.13 7.77
C PRO A 38 23.03 6.80 8.27
N ASP A 39 22.21 7.81 8.56
CA ASP A 39 20.83 7.60 9.06
C ASP A 39 19.96 6.85 8.05
N GLN A 40 20.21 7.01 6.75
CA GLN A 40 19.49 6.28 5.68
C GLN A 40 19.86 4.79 5.57
N LEU A 41 20.80 4.34 6.41
CA LEU A 41 21.14 2.92 6.58
C LEU A 41 20.35 2.28 7.73
N ASP A 42 19.68 3.08 8.57
CA ASP A 42 18.77 2.54 9.57
C ASP A 42 17.54 1.97 8.86
N VAL A 43 17.30 0.68 9.11
CA VAL A 43 16.15 -0.07 8.59
C VAL A 43 15.14 -0.37 9.70
N SER A 44 15.23 0.34 10.82
CA SER A 44 14.26 0.23 11.90
C SER A 44 12.89 0.76 11.47
N LEU A 45 11.82 0.13 11.97
CA LEU A 45 10.45 0.56 11.69
C LEU A 45 10.15 1.99 12.14
N ALA A 46 10.97 2.57 13.01
CA ALA A 46 10.85 3.96 13.44
C ALA A 46 11.18 4.96 12.31
N GLY A 47 11.92 4.52 11.28
CA GLY A 47 12.23 5.31 10.09
C GLY A 47 11.13 5.33 9.02
N LEU A 48 10.04 4.57 9.19
CA LEU A 48 8.94 4.58 8.23
C LEU A 48 8.33 5.98 8.13
N ILE A 49 7.99 6.39 6.91
CA ILE A 49 7.26 7.64 6.70
C ILE A 49 5.92 7.53 7.45
N PRO A 50 5.53 8.55 8.24
CA PRO A 50 4.27 8.53 8.98
C PRO A 50 3.06 8.22 8.08
N PRO A 51 2.14 7.31 8.48
CA PRO A 51 1.03 6.89 7.62
C PRO A 51 0.06 8.00 7.19
N ASP A 52 -0.05 9.07 7.98
CA ASP A 52 -0.89 10.24 7.70
C ASP A 52 -0.33 11.14 6.58
N ARG A 53 0.96 10.99 6.24
CA ARG A 53 1.58 11.65 5.07
C ARG A 53 1.08 11.07 3.74
N LEU A 54 0.52 9.85 3.73
CA LEU A 54 -0.07 9.29 2.52
C LEU A 54 -1.43 9.95 2.30
N THR A 55 -1.56 10.69 1.20
CA THR A 55 -2.76 11.48 0.91
C THR A 55 -4.03 10.64 0.99
N HIS A 56 -5.03 11.15 1.73
CA HIS A 56 -6.31 10.52 2.07
C HIS A 56 -6.26 9.30 3.01
N ASN A 57 -5.10 8.88 3.50
CA ASN A 57 -5.00 7.66 4.32
C ASN A 57 -5.75 7.77 5.66
N GLN A 58 -5.78 8.95 6.26
CA GLN A 58 -6.62 9.18 7.44
C GLN A 58 -8.12 9.06 7.13
N ARG A 59 -8.57 9.55 5.97
CA ARG A 59 -9.97 9.41 5.53
C ARG A 59 -10.32 7.95 5.23
N MET A 60 -9.40 7.21 4.60
CA MET A 60 -9.52 5.77 4.38
C MET A 60 -9.72 5.02 5.71
N ALA A 61 -8.87 5.31 6.71
CA ALA A 61 -8.96 4.71 8.04
C ALA A 61 -10.31 4.99 8.72
N GLN A 62 -10.81 6.22 8.64
CA GLN A 62 -12.13 6.58 9.19
C GLN A 62 -13.25 5.79 8.52
N LEU A 63 -13.29 5.73 7.19
CA LEU A 63 -14.31 4.99 6.45
C LEU A 63 -14.31 3.50 6.76
N LEU A 64 -13.12 2.90 6.89
CA LEU A 64 -12.98 1.51 7.29
C LEU A 64 -13.41 1.30 8.75
N ALA A 65 -13.06 2.19 9.67
CA ALA A 65 -13.49 2.11 11.06
C ALA A 65 -15.01 2.25 11.21
N ASP A 66 -15.64 3.16 10.46
CA ASP A 66 -17.09 3.32 10.39
C ASP A 66 -17.74 2.03 9.85
N ALA A 67 -17.21 1.47 8.76
CA ALA A 67 -17.72 0.23 8.19
C ALA A 67 -17.62 -0.96 9.16
N ILE A 68 -16.54 -1.06 9.94
CA ILE A 68 -16.38 -2.08 10.98
C ILE A 68 -17.41 -1.87 12.10
N ALA A 69 -17.58 -0.64 12.60
CA ALA A 69 -18.54 -0.33 13.66
C ALA A 69 -19.99 -0.64 13.23
N ASP A 70 -20.31 -0.36 11.97
CA ASP A 70 -21.61 -0.63 11.36
C ASP A 70 -21.81 -2.11 10.97
N ASN A 71 -20.83 -2.99 11.24
CA ASN A 71 -20.85 -4.40 10.84
C ASN A 71 -21.07 -4.62 9.32
N LYS A 72 -20.54 -3.72 8.49
CA LYS A 72 -20.60 -3.84 7.03
C LYS A 72 -19.76 -5.00 6.53
N ARG A 73 -20.24 -5.66 5.49
CA ARG A 73 -19.52 -6.72 4.76
C ARG A 73 -18.54 -6.08 3.80
N LEU A 74 -17.26 -6.32 4.06
CA LEU A 74 -16.14 -5.85 3.26
C LEU A 74 -15.76 -6.96 2.27
N LEU A 75 -15.63 -6.62 1.00
CA LEU A 75 -15.06 -7.52 -0.01
C LEU A 75 -13.77 -6.91 -0.56
N VAL A 76 -12.66 -7.59 -0.31
CA VAL A 76 -11.36 -7.22 -0.90
C VAL A 76 -11.29 -7.76 -2.33
N VAL A 77 -11.04 -6.90 -3.30
CA VAL A 77 -10.82 -7.27 -4.71
C VAL A 77 -9.35 -7.04 -5.04
N GLY A 78 -8.58 -8.12 -5.10
CA GLY A 78 -7.14 -8.07 -5.35
C GLY A 78 -6.76 -8.26 -6.80
N ASP A 79 -5.50 -7.98 -7.12
CA ASP A 79 -4.89 -8.43 -8.36
C ASP A 79 -4.35 -9.88 -8.24
N TYR A 80 -4.07 -10.50 -9.40
CA TYR A 80 -3.73 -11.93 -9.50
C TYR A 80 -2.24 -12.22 -9.34
N ASP A 81 -1.37 -11.22 -9.42
CA ASP A 81 0.06 -11.42 -9.31
C ASP A 81 0.52 -11.52 -7.84
N ALA A 82 1.83 -11.53 -7.62
CA ALA A 82 2.38 -11.70 -6.28
C ALA A 82 2.08 -10.49 -5.37
N ASP A 83 2.09 -9.27 -5.91
CA ASP A 83 1.76 -8.08 -5.11
C ASP A 83 0.27 -8.06 -4.79
N GLY A 84 -0.60 -8.24 -5.78
CA GLY A 84 -2.04 -8.32 -5.57
C GLY A 84 -2.48 -9.42 -4.60
N ALA A 85 -1.87 -10.61 -4.70
CA ALA A 85 -2.16 -11.72 -3.79
C ALA A 85 -1.68 -11.42 -2.35
N THR A 86 -0.50 -10.82 -2.19
CA THR A 86 0.03 -10.47 -0.86
C THR A 86 -0.70 -9.27 -0.26
N ALA A 87 -1.05 -8.26 -1.05
CA ALA A 87 -1.91 -7.14 -0.68
C ALA A 87 -3.29 -7.62 -0.20
N THR A 88 -3.88 -8.58 -0.90
CA THR A 88 -5.13 -9.23 -0.49
C THR A 88 -4.98 -9.91 0.86
N ALA A 89 -3.90 -10.68 1.07
CA ALA A 89 -3.64 -11.34 2.33
C ALA A 89 -3.45 -10.36 3.49
N VAL A 90 -2.70 -9.27 3.28
CA VAL A 90 -2.50 -8.20 4.28
C VAL A 90 -3.82 -7.53 4.63
N ALA A 91 -4.62 -7.15 3.63
CA ALA A 91 -5.93 -6.52 3.83
C ALA A 91 -6.87 -7.43 4.63
N VAL A 92 -7.02 -8.68 4.19
CA VAL A 92 -7.92 -9.65 4.84
C VAL A 92 -7.48 -9.94 6.27
N ARG A 93 -6.20 -10.21 6.52
CA ARG A 93 -5.68 -10.49 7.87
C ARG A 93 -5.77 -9.26 8.77
N GLY A 94 -5.37 -8.09 8.27
CA GLY A 94 -5.41 -6.83 8.99
C GLY A 94 -6.83 -6.46 9.41
N LEU A 95 -7.75 -6.35 8.45
CA LEU A 95 -9.15 -6.00 8.70
C LEU A 95 -9.84 -6.99 9.65
N ARG A 96 -9.66 -8.30 9.47
CA ARG A 96 -10.23 -9.32 10.37
C ARG A 96 -9.66 -9.21 11.79
N SER A 97 -8.36 -9.00 11.94
CA SER A 97 -7.75 -8.78 13.27
C SER A 97 -8.32 -7.54 13.98
N MET A 98 -8.74 -6.55 13.20
CA MET A 98 -9.36 -5.32 13.67
C MET A 98 -10.88 -5.44 13.85
N GLY A 99 -11.50 -6.59 13.58
CA GLY A 99 -12.92 -6.87 13.83
C GLY A 99 -13.83 -6.73 12.61
N GLY A 100 -13.26 -6.52 11.42
CA GLY A 100 -14.04 -6.43 10.18
C GLY A 100 -14.58 -7.79 9.70
N GLN A 101 -15.77 -7.75 9.08
CA GLN A 101 -16.34 -8.89 8.36
C GLN A 101 -15.86 -8.86 6.91
N VAL A 102 -14.88 -9.70 6.58
CA VAL A 102 -14.15 -9.61 5.31
C VAL A 102 -14.20 -10.90 4.54
N ASP A 103 -14.62 -10.81 3.28
CA ASP A 103 -14.39 -11.83 2.24
C ASP A 103 -13.45 -11.26 1.17
N PHE A 104 -12.98 -12.08 0.23
CA PHE A 104 -12.14 -11.63 -0.86
C PHE A 104 -12.51 -12.26 -2.20
N LEU A 105 -12.11 -11.59 -3.27
CA LEU A 105 -12.25 -12.04 -4.65
C LEU A 105 -10.96 -11.70 -5.40
N VAL A 106 -10.33 -12.71 -6.00
CA VAL A 106 -9.22 -12.52 -6.94
C VAL A 106 -9.74 -12.93 -8.33
N PRO A 107 -9.90 -11.99 -9.26
CA PRO A 107 -10.51 -12.26 -10.55
C PRO A 107 -9.54 -12.96 -11.52
N ASN A 108 -10.07 -13.74 -12.45
CA ASN A 108 -9.30 -14.28 -13.56
C ASN A 108 -9.08 -13.18 -14.62
N ARG A 109 -7.85 -12.70 -14.74
CA ARG A 109 -7.49 -11.64 -15.71
C ARG A 109 -7.82 -11.97 -17.16
N PHE A 110 -7.76 -13.25 -17.52
CA PHE A 110 -8.01 -13.68 -18.90
C PHE A 110 -9.50 -13.65 -19.25
N GLU A 111 -10.37 -13.71 -18.25
CA GLU A 111 -11.82 -13.69 -18.42
C GLU A 111 -12.38 -12.27 -18.27
N TYR A 112 -11.83 -11.49 -17.33
CA TYR A 112 -12.46 -10.23 -16.89
C TYR A 112 -11.62 -8.97 -17.11
N GLY A 113 -10.41 -9.11 -17.66
CA GLY A 113 -9.47 -8.00 -17.80
C GLY A 113 -8.75 -7.64 -16.50
N TYR A 114 -8.13 -6.46 -16.49
CA TYR A 114 -7.32 -5.96 -15.37
C TYR A 114 -8.07 -4.89 -14.56
N GLY A 115 -7.89 -4.91 -13.24
CA GLY A 115 -8.53 -4.01 -12.29
C GLY A 115 -10.02 -4.26 -12.08
N LEU A 116 -10.71 -3.37 -11.37
CA LEU A 116 -12.14 -3.50 -11.12
C LEU A 116 -12.94 -3.16 -12.40
N THR A 117 -13.50 -4.18 -13.05
CA THR A 117 -14.39 -4.04 -14.22
C THR A 117 -15.87 -4.23 -13.85
N PRO A 118 -16.83 -3.76 -14.67
CA PRO A 118 -18.25 -4.03 -14.45
C PRO A 118 -18.59 -5.52 -14.28
N GLU A 119 -17.88 -6.41 -14.98
CA GLU A 119 -18.05 -7.86 -14.87
C GLU A 119 -17.58 -8.38 -13.51
N ILE A 120 -16.44 -7.89 -13.01
CA ILE A 120 -15.95 -8.22 -11.66
C ILE A 120 -16.91 -7.67 -10.60
N VAL A 121 -17.50 -6.49 -10.82
CA VAL A 121 -18.52 -5.91 -9.95
C VAL A 121 -19.79 -6.77 -9.93
N ALA A 122 -20.23 -7.27 -11.09
CA ALA A 122 -21.35 -8.20 -11.16
C ALA A 122 -21.07 -9.51 -10.39
N LEU A 123 -19.84 -10.03 -10.48
CA LEU A 123 -19.40 -11.18 -9.70
C LEU A 123 -19.35 -10.86 -8.20
N ALA A 124 -18.79 -9.72 -7.82
CA ALA A 124 -18.74 -9.23 -6.44
C ALA A 124 -20.14 -9.09 -5.84
N ALA A 125 -21.11 -8.59 -6.60
CA ALA A 125 -22.50 -8.41 -6.17
C ALA A 125 -23.16 -9.72 -5.72
N THR A 126 -22.71 -10.89 -6.23
CA THR A 126 -23.19 -12.20 -5.76
C THR A 126 -22.87 -12.47 -4.28
N ARG A 127 -21.81 -11.84 -3.76
CA ARG A 127 -21.41 -11.86 -2.34
C ARG A 127 -22.12 -10.81 -1.49
N LYS A 128 -22.88 -9.90 -2.14
CA LYS A 128 -23.63 -8.81 -1.53
C LYS A 128 -22.79 -7.93 -0.59
N PRO A 129 -21.58 -7.48 -0.97
CA PRO A 129 -20.79 -6.62 -0.10
C PRO A 129 -21.45 -5.25 0.07
N ASP A 130 -21.20 -4.62 1.21
CA ASP A 130 -21.60 -3.24 1.46
C ASP A 130 -20.46 -2.28 1.03
N VAL A 131 -19.20 -2.75 1.12
CA VAL A 131 -17.99 -2.04 0.70
C VAL A 131 -17.08 -2.95 -0.12
N ILE A 132 -16.65 -2.48 -1.29
CA ILE A 132 -15.57 -3.06 -2.08
C ILE A 132 -14.28 -2.32 -1.75
N ILE A 133 -13.22 -3.07 -1.47
CA ILE A 133 -11.87 -2.53 -1.23
C ILE A 133 -10.95 -3.10 -2.31
N THR A 134 -10.50 -2.28 -3.24
CA THR A 134 -9.51 -2.73 -4.22
C THR A 134 -8.11 -2.66 -3.62
N VAL A 135 -7.30 -3.69 -3.86
CA VAL A 135 -5.91 -3.75 -3.43
C VAL A 135 -5.04 -4.05 -4.63
N ASP A 136 -4.00 -3.24 -4.80
CA ASP A 136 -3.08 -3.30 -5.94
C ASP A 136 -3.76 -3.11 -7.32
N ASN A 137 -4.92 -2.46 -7.30
CA ASN A 137 -5.64 -2.06 -8.51
C ASN A 137 -6.68 -0.99 -8.16
N GLY A 138 -7.30 -0.44 -9.20
CA GLY A 138 -8.51 0.37 -9.07
C GLY A 138 -8.33 1.85 -9.41
N ILE A 139 -7.10 2.39 -9.41
CA ILE A 139 -6.88 3.83 -9.64
C ILE A 139 -7.37 4.31 -11.03
N ALA A 140 -7.44 3.40 -12.00
CA ALA A 140 -7.95 3.66 -13.36
C ALA A 140 -9.32 3.01 -13.63
N SER A 141 -9.95 2.36 -12.64
CA SER A 141 -11.15 1.54 -12.81
C SER A 141 -12.46 2.34 -12.80
N VAL A 142 -12.58 3.35 -13.64
CA VAL A 142 -13.72 4.28 -13.57
C VAL A 142 -15.06 3.57 -13.80
N GLU A 143 -15.15 2.75 -14.84
CA GLU A 143 -16.40 2.04 -15.19
C GLU A 143 -16.81 1.02 -14.13
N GLY A 144 -15.84 0.31 -13.54
CA GLY A 144 -16.11 -0.61 -12.43
C GLY A 144 -16.59 0.13 -11.19
N VAL A 145 -15.97 1.26 -10.84
CA VAL A 145 -16.45 2.08 -9.71
C VAL A 145 -17.86 2.62 -9.96
N ASP A 146 -18.14 3.12 -11.17
CA ASP A 146 -19.48 3.59 -11.55
C ASP A 146 -20.53 2.47 -11.44
N ALA A 147 -20.20 1.25 -11.91
CA ALA A 147 -21.06 0.07 -11.80
C ALA A 147 -21.31 -0.33 -10.34
N ALA A 148 -20.29 -0.28 -9.48
CA ALA A 148 -20.42 -0.62 -8.06
C ALA A 148 -21.30 0.40 -7.33
N ASN A 149 -21.08 1.68 -7.59
CA ASN A 149 -21.89 2.77 -7.04
C ASN A 149 -23.36 2.65 -7.48
N ALA A 150 -23.63 2.29 -8.74
CA ALA A 150 -24.99 2.08 -9.24
C ALA A 150 -25.74 0.94 -8.53
N LEU A 151 -25.01 -0.02 -7.95
CA LEU A 151 -25.53 -1.11 -7.12
C LEU A 151 -25.56 -0.77 -5.62
N GLY A 152 -25.21 0.46 -5.24
CA GLY A 152 -25.17 0.92 -3.85
C GLY A 152 -23.98 0.41 -3.05
N MET A 153 -22.96 -0.13 -3.70
CA MET A 153 -21.73 -0.61 -3.05
C MET A 153 -20.71 0.52 -2.98
N GLN A 154 -20.22 0.83 -1.78
CA GLN A 154 -19.18 1.83 -1.60
C GLN A 154 -17.83 1.28 -2.08
N VAL A 155 -17.06 2.05 -2.85
CA VAL A 155 -15.71 1.63 -3.30
C VAL A 155 -14.62 2.41 -2.58
N LEU A 156 -13.64 1.68 -2.05
CA LEU A 156 -12.40 2.18 -1.46
C LEU A 156 -11.21 1.62 -2.25
N ILE A 157 -10.28 2.48 -2.66
CA ILE A 157 -9.15 2.08 -3.52
C ILE A 157 -7.84 2.18 -2.76
N THR A 158 -7.05 1.10 -2.78
CA THR A 158 -5.63 1.10 -2.38
C THR A 158 -4.80 0.60 -3.56
N ASP A 159 -3.96 1.46 -4.12
CA ASP A 159 -3.25 1.19 -5.37
C ASP A 159 -1.92 1.96 -5.41
N HIS A 160 -1.03 1.60 -6.32
CA HIS A 160 0.24 2.26 -6.57
C HIS A 160 0.51 2.56 -8.06
N HIS A 161 -0.34 2.05 -8.97
CA HIS A 161 -0.25 2.29 -10.40
C HIS A 161 -0.40 3.78 -10.76
N LEU A 162 0.00 4.15 -11.98
CA LEU A 162 -0.19 5.51 -12.47
C LEU A 162 -1.69 5.80 -12.68
N PRO A 163 -2.18 6.98 -12.25
CA PRO A 163 -3.56 7.37 -12.49
C PRO A 163 -3.82 7.60 -13.98
N GLY A 164 -5.06 7.34 -14.42
CA GLY A 164 -5.55 7.77 -15.73
C GLY A 164 -5.95 9.24 -15.74
N GLU A 165 -6.34 9.76 -16.92
CA GLU A 165 -6.79 11.17 -17.06
C GLU A 165 -8.06 11.47 -16.23
N ARG A 166 -8.96 10.49 -16.14
CA ARG A 166 -10.18 10.56 -15.34
C ARG A 166 -10.04 9.69 -14.11
N MET A 167 -10.25 10.29 -12.93
CA MET A 167 -10.25 9.57 -11.67
C MET A 167 -11.61 8.88 -11.43
N PRO A 168 -11.64 7.66 -10.85
CA PRO A 168 -12.87 6.99 -10.46
C PRO A 168 -13.64 7.74 -9.37
N ALA A 169 -14.97 7.68 -9.39
CA ALA A 169 -15.83 8.26 -8.36
C ALA A 169 -15.90 7.38 -7.09
N ALA A 170 -14.75 6.96 -6.58
CA ALA A 170 -14.66 6.14 -5.37
C ALA A 170 -14.89 6.99 -4.12
N ALA A 171 -15.37 6.37 -3.03
CA ALA A 171 -15.60 7.09 -1.78
C ALA A 171 -14.30 7.56 -1.12
N CYS A 172 -13.21 6.82 -1.34
CA CYS A 172 -11.86 7.22 -0.99
C CYS A 172 -10.85 6.42 -1.81
N MET A 173 -9.70 7.02 -2.09
CA MET A 173 -8.57 6.36 -2.74
C MET A 173 -7.26 6.81 -2.12
N ILE A 174 -6.36 5.86 -1.92
CA ILE A 174 -4.98 6.11 -1.53
C ILE A 174 -4.06 5.51 -2.59
N ASN A 175 -3.15 6.34 -3.10
CA ASN A 175 -2.11 5.91 -4.02
C ASN A 175 -0.96 6.93 -3.95
N PRO A 176 0.31 6.52 -3.79
CA PRO A 176 1.44 7.43 -3.75
C PRO A 176 1.63 8.22 -5.05
N ASN A 177 1.17 7.69 -6.18
CA ASN A 177 1.28 8.24 -7.52
C ASN A 177 0.02 8.98 -8.01
N GLN A 178 -1.05 9.08 -7.20
CA GLN A 178 -2.23 9.88 -7.58
C GLN A 178 -1.88 11.37 -7.68
N HIS A 179 -2.63 12.09 -8.53
CA HIS A 179 -2.45 13.53 -8.71
C HIS A 179 -2.54 14.28 -7.38
N GLY A 180 -1.54 15.14 -7.12
CA GLY A 180 -1.48 15.97 -5.92
C GLY A 180 -0.98 15.28 -4.65
N CYS A 181 -0.63 13.99 -4.68
CA CYS A 181 -0.05 13.31 -3.54
C CYS A 181 1.44 13.69 -3.36
N ASP A 182 1.83 14.15 -2.17
CA ASP A 182 3.21 14.54 -1.83
C ASP A 182 3.95 13.47 -1.01
N PHE A 183 3.38 12.27 -0.89
CA PHE A 183 4.00 11.17 -0.16
C PHE A 183 5.41 10.87 -0.73
N PRO A 184 6.49 10.90 0.09
CA PRO A 184 7.85 10.84 -0.42
C PRO A 184 8.23 9.53 -1.14
N SER A 185 7.74 8.39 -0.66
CA SER A 185 8.00 7.09 -1.30
C SER A 185 6.99 6.85 -2.43
N LYS A 186 7.38 7.26 -3.64
CA LYS A 186 6.60 7.03 -4.88
C LYS A 186 6.66 5.60 -5.39
N HIS A 187 7.43 4.75 -4.72
CA HIS A 187 7.70 3.40 -5.14
C HIS A 187 7.05 2.34 -4.25
N LEU A 188 6.18 2.70 -3.29
CA LEU A 188 5.41 1.69 -2.55
C LEU A 188 4.74 0.73 -3.54
N ALA A 189 4.85 -0.56 -3.27
CA ALA A 189 4.05 -1.60 -3.92
C ALA A 189 2.60 -1.57 -3.40
N GLY A 190 1.65 -2.18 -4.11
CA GLY A 190 0.26 -2.31 -3.70
C GLY A 190 0.11 -2.90 -2.28
N VAL A 191 0.89 -3.92 -1.94
CA VAL A 191 0.93 -4.49 -0.58
C VAL A 191 1.39 -3.48 0.47
N GLY A 192 2.34 -2.61 0.12
CA GLY A 192 2.81 -1.54 0.99
C GLY A 192 1.74 -0.46 1.20
N VAL A 193 1.02 -0.08 0.15
CA VAL A 193 -0.08 0.89 0.23
C VAL A 193 -1.19 0.39 1.16
N VAL A 194 -1.63 -0.87 1.00
CA VAL A 194 -2.68 -1.41 1.88
C VAL A 194 -2.17 -1.63 3.32
N PHE A 195 -0.89 -1.96 3.51
CA PHE A 195 -0.29 -2.00 4.84
C PHE A 195 -0.34 -0.63 5.53
N TYR A 196 -0.05 0.45 4.81
CA TYR A 196 -0.20 1.82 5.31
C TYR A 196 -1.65 2.16 5.69
N ALA A 197 -2.64 1.67 4.94
CA ALA A 197 -4.04 1.75 5.33
C ALA A 197 -4.33 1.00 6.63
N MET A 198 -3.77 -0.20 6.82
CA MET A 198 -3.95 -0.98 8.05
C MET A 198 -3.31 -0.27 9.26
N LEU A 199 -2.13 0.34 9.10
CA LEU A 199 -1.49 1.14 10.15
C LEU A 199 -2.39 2.31 10.58
N ALA A 200 -2.92 3.07 9.61
CA ALA A 200 -3.81 4.20 9.88
C ALA A 200 -5.13 3.75 10.52
N LEU A 201 -5.74 2.66 10.02
CA LEU A 201 -6.95 2.09 10.61
C LEU A 201 -6.74 1.65 12.06
N ARG A 202 -5.63 0.99 12.37
CA ARG A 202 -5.33 0.60 13.76
C ARG A 202 -5.20 1.82 14.67
N ALA A 203 -4.54 2.89 14.20
CA ALA A 203 -4.43 4.13 14.96
C ALA A 203 -5.80 4.80 15.18
N GLU A 204 -6.65 4.83 14.16
CA GLU A 204 -8.03 5.36 14.24
C GLU A 204 -8.90 4.53 15.20
N LEU A 205 -8.81 3.20 15.16
CA LEU A 205 -9.54 2.35 16.10
C LEU A 205 -9.06 2.52 17.54
N ARG A 206 -7.76 2.75 17.73
CA ARG A 206 -7.19 3.06 19.05
C ARG A 206 -7.73 4.39 19.58
N SER A 207 -7.78 5.44 18.75
CA SER A 207 -8.31 6.74 19.16
C SER A 207 -9.80 6.67 19.53
N ARG A 208 -10.55 5.73 18.93
CA ARG A 208 -11.95 5.41 19.24
C ARG A 208 -12.15 4.46 20.42
N GLY A 209 -11.09 4.02 21.12
CA GLY A 209 -11.19 3.11 22.27
C GLY A 209 -11.51 1.65 21.90
N ALA A 210 -11.39 1.24 20.63
CA ALA A 210 -11.78 -0.11 20.16
C ALA A 210 -10.94 -1.27 20.74
N PHE A 211 -9.88 -0.95 21.48
CA PHE A 211 -8.96 -1.90 22.12
C PHE A 211 -8.93 -1.78 23.65
N GLU A 212 -9.88 -1.07 24.28
CA GLU A 212 -9.94 -0.99 25.75
C GLU A 212 -10.18 -2.36 26.40
N ASN A 213 -10.95 -3.23 25.74
CA ASN A 213 -11.36 -4.54 26.25
C ASN A 213 -10.72 -5.72 25.51
N ARG A 214 -9.75 -5.47 24.63
CA ARG A 214 -9.03 -6.51 23.87
C ARG A 214 -7.64 -6.03 23.48
N ALA A 215 -6.70 -6.96 23.28
CA ALA A 215 -5.37 -6.59 22.82
C ALA A 215 -5.41 -5.90 21.44
N GLU A 216 -4.66 -4.81 21.31
CA GLU A 216 -4.43 -4.16 20.03
C GLU A 216 -3.66 -5.09 19.08
N PRO A 217 -4.12 -5.30 17.83
CA PRO A 217 -3.42 -6.14 16.87
C PRO A 217 -1.99 -5.69 16.59
N ASN A 218 -1.05 -6.63 16.63
CA ASN A 218 0.31 -6.39 16.21
C ASN A 218 0.46 -6.60 14.69
N LEU A 219 0.52 -5.50 13.93
CA LEU A 219 0.66 -5.54 12.48
C LEU A 219 2.07 -5.90 11.99
N THR A 220 3.09 -5.95 12.87
CA THR A 220 4.44 -6.36 12.44
C THR A 220 4.48 -7.83 11.97
N GLY A 221 3.52 -8.66 12.40
CA GLY A 221 3.36 -10.03 11.91
C GLY A 221 2.79 -10.15 10.49
N LEU A 222 2.67 -9.03 9.77
CA LEU A 222 2.32 -8.97 8.34
C LEU A 222 3.49 -8.51 7.46
N LEU A 223 4.59 -8.04 8.05
CA LEU A 223 5.71 -7.45 7.30
C LEU A 223 6.42 -8.46 6.39
N ASP A 224 6.42 -9.75 6.74
CA ASP A 224 6.93 -10.81 5.88
C ASP A 224 6.16 -10.89 4.55
N ILE A 225 4.83 -10.72 4.59
CA ILE A 225 3.97 -10.66 3.41
C ILE A 225 4.20 -9.35 2.64
N VAL A 226 4.37 -8.23 3.35
CA VAL A 226 4.66 -6.92 2.73
C VAL A 226 5.99 -6.94 1.99
N ALA A 227 7.04 -7.48 2.60
CA ALA A 227 8.34 -7.61 1.98
C ALA A 227 8.29 -8.52 0.74
N LEU A 228 7.55 -9.63 0.81
CA LEU A 228 7.37 -10.54 -0.33
C LEU A 228 6.74 -9.84 -1.53
N GLY A 229 5.59 -9.17 -1.34
CA GLY A 229 4.93 -8.46 -2.44
C GLY A 229 5.79 -7.34 -3.01
N THR A 230 6.41 -6.54 -2.13
CA THR A 230 7.30 -5.44 -2.51
C THR A 230 8.47 -5.90 -3.38
N VAL A 231 9.12 -7.01 -3.03
CA VAL A 231 10.23 -7.55 -3.83
C VAL A 231 9.72 -8.17 -5.14
N ALA A 232 8.57 -8.85 -5.10
CA ALA A 232 8.01 -9.52 -6.26
C ALA A 232 7.55 -8.53 -7.35
N ASP A 233 7.09 -7.35 -6.95
CA ASP A 233 6.65 -6.28 -7.85
C ASP A 233 7.82 -5.48 -8.46
N LEU A 234 9.06 -5.77 -8.05
CA LEU A 234 10.28 -5.15 -8.58
C LEU A 234 10.29 -3.62 -8.48
N VAL A 235 9.51 -3.05 -7.55
CA VAL A 235 9.58 -1.62 -7.25
C VAL A 235 10.96 -1.26 -6.74
N ARG A 236 11.31 0.02 -6.90
CA ARG A 236 12.55 0.52 -6.34
C ARG A 236 12.52 0.37 -4.81
N LEU A 237 13.54 -0.27 -4.25
CA LEU A 237 13.82 -0.25 -2.82
C LEU A 237 14.38 1.12 -2.41
N ASP A 238 13.51 2.14 -2.45
CA ASP A 238 13.77 3.43 -1.84
C ASP A 238 13.89 3.30 -0.31
N GLU A 239 14.09 4.40 0.39
CA GLU A 239 14.33 4.35 1.84
C GLU A 239 13.17 3.70 2.60
N ASN A 240 11.92 3.99 2.20
CA ASN A 240 10.74 3.47 2.88
C ASN A 240 10.53 1.98 2.59
N ASN A 241 10.65 1.57 1.32
CA ASN A 241 10.57 0.17 0.92
C ASN A 241 11.73 -0.69 1.43
N ARG A 242 12.88 -0.11 1.82
CA ARG A 242 13.96 -0.85 2.47
C ARG A 242 13.68 -1.19 3.92
N ILE A 243 12.82 -0.42 4.57
CA ILE A 243 12.41 -0.63 5.96
C ILE A 243 11.27 -1.68 6.03
N LEU A 244 10.39 -1.70 5.03
CA LEU A 244 9.29 -2.67 4.88
C LEU A 244 9.80 -4.04 4.45
#